data_AF-A0A6A4Q3T6-F1
#
_entry.id   AF-A0A6A4Q3T6-F1
#
_cell.length_a   1.000
_cell.length_b   1.000
_cell.length_c   1.000
_cell.angle_alpha   90.00
_cell.angle_beta   90.00
_cell.angle_gamma   90.00
#
_symmetry.space_group_name_H-M   'P 1'
#
loop_
_entity.id
_entity.type
_entity.pdbx_description
1 polymer ?
#
loop_
_entity_poly.entity_id
_entity_poly.type
_entity_poly.pdbx_seq_one_letter_code
_entity_poly.pdbx_strand_id
1 'polypeptide(L)'
;MELTQLREIDMKRHGRFLQSSAVNFPLTGSIFVGLYYTTVHLGSPPREFHVHIDTGSDFSWVSCVSYNGCPQTSDLLIKLNYFDPANSSTSSVIPCSHHNCAICSTNNNCSFDIEYEDGGRT
;
A
#
# COMPACT_ATOMS: atom_id res chain seq x y z
N MET A 1 -19.71 -22.39 -22.45
CA MET A 1 -19.94 -21.22 -21.57
C MET A 1 -18.67 -20.39 -21.64
N GLU A 2 -18.79 -19.13 -22.03
CA GLU A 2 -17.65 -18.23 -22.29
C GLU A 2 -17.02 -17.71 -21.00
N LEU A 3 -15.72 -17.37 -21.04
CA LEU A 3 -14.96 -16.94 -19.86
C LEU A 3 -15.57 -15.67 -19.24
N THR A 4 -16.08 -14.78 -20.08
CA THR A 4 -16.78 -13.56 -19.68
C THR A 4 -18.05 -13.85 -18.89
N GLN A 5 -18.81 -14.86 -19.31
CA GLN A 5 -20.04 -15.28 -18.63
C GLN A 5 -19.74 -15.90 -17.25
N LEU A 6 -18.69 -16.71 -17.15
CA LEU A 6 -18.23 -17.26 -15.87
C LEU A 6 -17.81 -16.16 -14.89
N ARG A 7 -17.06 -15.16 -15.38
CA ARG A 7 -16.62 -14.02 -14.58
C ARG A 7 -17.80 -13.16 -14.09
N GLU A 8 -18.81 -12.93 -14.93
CA GLU A 8 -20.02 -12.22 -14.53
C GLU A 8 -20.84 -12.97 -13.47
N ILE A 9 -20.96 -14.29 -13.61
CA ILE A 9 -21.65 -15.13 -12.63
C ILE A 9 -20.91 -15.09 -11.28
N ASP A 10 -19.59 -15.18 -11.31
CA ASP A 10 -18.77 -15.16 -10.10
C ASP A 10 -18.82 -13.79 -9.40
N MET A 11 -18.73 -12.68 -10.14
CA MET A 11 -18.94 -11.33 -9.60
C MET A 11 -20.31 -11.16 -8.97
N LYS A 12 -21.37 -11.68 -9.61
CA LYS A 12 -22.74 -11.61 -9.06
C LYS A 12 -22.92 -12.47 -7.80
N ARG A 13 -22.24 -13.63 -7.71
CA ARG A 13 -22.27 -14.48 -6.51
C ARG A 13 -21.48 -13.87 -5.35
N HIS A 14 -20.27 -13.40 -5.61
CA HIS A 14 -19.44 -12.72 -4.61
C HIS A 14 -20.07 -11.40 -4.13
N GLY A 15 -20.64 -10.61 -5.03
CA GLY A 15 -21.35 -9.37 -4.69
C GLY A 15 -22.64 -9.57 -3.89
N ARG A 16 -23.27 -10.76 -3.97
CA ARG A 16 -24.42 -11.12 -3.11
C ARG A 16 -23.99 -11.56 -1.71
N PHE A 17 -22.79 -12.11 -1.56
CA PHE A 17 -22.24 -12.52 -0.27
C PHE A 17 -21.70 -11.31 0.52
N LEU A 18 -21.15 -10.31 -0.19
CA LEU A 18 -20.64 -9.07 0.38
C LEU A 18 -21.66 -7.94 0.18
N GLN A 19 -22.65 -7.85 1.06
CA GLN A 19 -23.67 -6.80 1.05
C GLN A 19 -23.03 -5.38 0.95
N SER A 20 -23.24 -4.71 -0.19
CA SER A 20 -23.06 -3.27 -0.48
C SER A 20 -21.74 -2.57 -0.11
N SER A 21 -20.71 -3.28 0.35
CA SER A 21 -19.47 -2.69 0.88
C SER A 21 -18.19 -3.29 0.29
N ALA A 22 -18.31 -4.10 -0.77
CA ALA A 22 -17.15 -4.63 -1.49
C ALA A 22 -16.44 -3.50 -2.26
N VAL A 23 -15.20 -3.19 -1.85
CA VAL A 23 -14.31 -2.29 -2.58
C VAL A 23 -13.54 -3.11 -3.61
N ASN A 24 -13.67 -2.75 -4.88
CA ASN A 24 -12.92 -3.41 -5.96
C ASN A 24 -11.59 -2.67 -6.18
N PHE A 25 -10.48 -3.38 -6.05
CA PHE A 25 -9.16 -2.89 -6.41
C PHE A 25 -8.68 -3.58 -7.69
N PRO A 26 -8.43 -2.83 -8.79
CA PRO A 26 -7.87 -3.42 -10.01
C PRO A 26 -6.42 -3.81 -9.77
N LEU A 27 -6.11 -5.09 -9.96
CA LEU A 27 -4.75 -5.61 -9.82
C LEU A 27 -4.03 -5.68 -11.16
N THR A 28 -2.77 -5.29 -11.15
CA THR A 28 -1.81 -5.56 -12.24
C THR A 28 -0.73 -6.50 -11.70
N GLY A 29 -0.25 -7.41 -12.55
CA GLY A 29 0.80 -8.36 -12.16
C GLY A 29 1.94 -8.37 -13.17
N SER A 30 3.15 -8.67 -12.70
CA SER A 30 4.32 -8.86 -13.56
C SER A 30 5.06 -10.13 -13.19
N ILE A 31 5.17 -11.05 -14.16
CA ILE A 31 5.90 -12.32 -13.99
C ILE A 31 7.41 -12.11 -13.83
N PHE A 32 7.95 -10.99 -14.32
CA PHE A 32 9.39 -10.71 -14.28
C PHE A 32 9.87 -10.39 -12.87
N VAL A 33 9.04 -9.68 -12.08
CA VAL A 33 9.34 -9.36 -10.68
C VAL A 33 8.57 -10.25 -9.69
N GLY A 34 7.60 -11.05 -10.17
CA GLY A 34 6.83 -11.98 -9.34
C GLY A 34 5.81 -11.30 -8.41
N LEU A 35 5.32 -10.11 -8.76
CA LEU A 35 4.49 -9.28 -7.88
C LEU A 35 3.15 -8.91 -8.49
N TYR A 36 2.13 -8.83 -7.63
CA TYR A 36 0.88 -8.14 -7.91
C TYR A 36 0.89 -6.79 -7.20
N TYR A 37 0.44 -5.76 -7.90
CA TYR A 37 0.36 -4.41 -7.37
C TYR A 37 -0.94 -3.74 -7.80
N THR A 38 -1.33 -2.73 -7.03
CA THR A 38 -2.49 -1.88 -7.31
C THR A 38 -2.09 -0.42 -7.16
N THR A 39 -3.01 0.45 -7.58
CA THR A 39 -2.94 1.87 -7.32
C THR A 39 -3.84 2.23 -6.13
N VAL A 40 -3.33 3.05 -5.22
CA VAL A 40 -4.08 3.65 -4.11
C VAL A 40 -3.91 5.16 -4.10
N HIS A 41 -4.89 5.87 -3.54
CA HIS A 41 -4.79 7.31 -3.31
C HIS A 41 -4.67 7.59 -1.82
N LEU A 42 -3.66 8.38 -1.43
CA LEU A 42 -3.38 8.71 -0.03
C LEU A 42 -3.22 10.23 0.16
N GLY A 43 -3.72 10.72 1.29
CA GLY A 43 -3.60 12.12 1.71
C GLY A 43 -4.70 13.04 1.19
N SER A 44 -4.57 14.33 1.50
CA SER A 44 -5.49 15.38 1.05
C SER A 44 -4.71 16.66 0.72
N PRO A 45 -4.61 17.05 -0.56
CA PRO A 45 -5.22 16.41 -1.73
C PRO A 45 -4.70 14.98 -1.99
N PRO A 46 -5.51 14.09 -2.59
CA PRO A 46 -5.12 12.71 -2.84
C PRO A 46 -3.94 12.63 -3.81
N ARG A 47 -2.94 11.81 -3.48
CA ARG A 47 -1.81 11.48 -4.35
C ARG A 47 -1.80 9.98 -4.64
N GLU A 48 -1.43 9.65 -5.87
CA GLU A 48 -1.41 8.27 -6.37
C GLU A 48 -0.15 7.52 -5.93
N PHE A 49 -0.29 6.26 -5.50
CA PHE A 49 0.81 5.38 -5.14
C PHE A 49 0.61 3.99 -5.73
N HIS A 50 1.69 3.39 -6.23
CA HIS A 50 1.72 1.98 -6.60
C HIS A 50 2.20 1.17 -5.39
N VAL A 51 1.40 0.20 -4.97
CA VAL A 51 1.68 -0.62 -3.78
C VAL A 51 1.57 -2.09 -4.12
N HIS A 52 2.44 -2.91 -3.52
CA HIS A 52 2.37 -4.36 -3.65
C HIS A 52 1.20 -4.90 -2.83
N ILE A 53 0.56 -5.96 -3.32
CA ILE A 53 -0.39 -6.75 -2.55
C ILE A 53 0.40 -7.84 -1.83
N ASP A 54 0.75 -7.57 -0.59
CA ASP A 54 1.46 -8.51 0.27
C ASP A 54 0.48 -9.12 1.28
N THR A 55 0.26 -10.42 1.18
CA THR A 55 -0.55 -11.20 2.13
C THR A 55 0.29 -11.81 3.25
N GLY A 56 1.62 -11.66 3.18
CA GLY A 56 2.58 -12.20 4.13
C GLY A 56 2.88 -11.28 5.32
N SER A 57 2.41 -10.04 5.31
CA SER A 57 2.57 -9.06 6.38
C SER A 57 1.25 -8.41 6.81
N ASP A 58 1.25 -7.78 7.98
CA ASP A 58 0.09 -7.13 8.61
C ASP A 58 0.18 -5.59 8.61
N PHE A 59 1.20 -5.02 7.96
CA PHE A 59 1.42 -3.57 7.85
C PHE A 59 1.45 -3.08 6.40
N SER A 60 0.83 -1.93 6.17
CA SER A 60 0.89 -1.21 4.88
C SER A 60 1.76 0.03 5.02
N TRP A 61 2.65 0.26 4.05
CA TRP A 61 3.51 1.44 4.02
C TRP A 61 3.70 1.99 2.60
N VAL A 62 4.03 3.28 2.52
CA VAL A 62 4.52 3.94 1.31
C VAL A 62 5.77 4.74 1.68
N SER A 63 6.69 4.91 0.74
CA SER A 63 7.89 5.72 1.00
C SER A 63 7.52 7.18 1.24
N CYS A 64 8.04 7.76 2.33
CA CYS A 64 7.98 9.19 2.57
C CYS A 64 9.07 9.94 1.79
N VAL A 65 8.89 11.23 1.56
CA VAL A 65 9.94 12.08 0.96
C VAL A 65 11.20 11.98 1.82
N SER A 66 12.27 11.43 1.23
CA SER A 66 13.61 11.45 1.79
C SER A 66 14.47 12.39 0.96
N TYR A 67 15.31 13.18 1.63
CA TYR A 67 16.19 14.12 0.98
C TYR A 67 17.39 13.45 0.28
N ASN A 68 17.65 12.15 0.53
CA ASN A 68 18.83 11.46 0.01
C ASN A 68 18.50 10.07 -0.57
N GLY A 69 18.85 9.87 -1.85
CA GLY A 69 19.20 8.55 -2.41
C GLY A 69 18.08 7.56 -2.75
N CYS A 70 16.79 7.92 -2.60
CA CYS A 70 15.72 6.97 -2.93
C CYS A 70 15.50 6.83 -4.46
N PRO A 71 15.30 5.61 -4.99
CA PRO A 71 15.07 5.37 -6.41
C PRO A 71 13.82 6.11 -6.92
N GLN A 72 13.92 6.89 -8.01
CA GLN A 72 12.73 7.58 -8.54
C GLN A 72 11.81 6.66 -9.38
N THR A 73 12.29 5.45 -9.69
CA THR A 73 11.62 4.46 -10.52
C THR A 73 11.80 3.08 -9.89
N SER A 74 10.78 2.24 -10.00
CA SER A 74 10.86 0.83 -9.65
C SER A 74 11.57 0.01 -10.75
N ASP A 75 11.84 -1.26 -10.47
CA ASP A 75 12.35 -2.24 -11.44
C ASP A 75 11.41 -2.47 -12.64
N LEU A 76 10.14 -2.08 -12.51
CA LEU A 76 9.15 -2.09 -13.60
C LEU A 76 9.12 -0.78 -14.41
N LEU A 77 10.09 0.12 -14.21
CA LEU A 77 10.15 1.46 -14.83
C LEU A 77 8.93 2.35 -14.49
N ILE A 78 8.22 2.02 -13.41
CA ILE A 78 7.11 2.83 -12.91
C ILE A 78 7.68 3.94 -12.05
N LYS A 79 7.29 5.19 -12.34
CA LYS A 79 7.65 6.36 -11.54
C LYS A 79 7.08 6.24 -10.13
N LEU A 80 7.93 6.38 -9.12
CA LEU A 80 7.52 6.31 -7.72
C LEU A 80 7.08 7.69 -7.21
N ASN A 81 5.98 7.68 -6.46
CA ASN A 81 5.52 8.84 -5.70
C ASN A 81 5.90 8.66 -4.24
N TYR A 82 6.26 9.78 -3.60
CA TYR A 82 6.68 9.83 -2.21
C TYR A 82 5.67 10.63 -1.39
N PHE A 83 5.22 10.06 -0.27
CA PHE A 83 4.29 10.73 0.62
C PHE A 83 5.02 11.84 1.36
N ASP A 84 4.43 13.03 1.34
CA ASP A 84 4.94 14.18 2.08
C ASP A 84 3.90 14.56 3.13
N PRO A 85 4.14 14.22 4.41
CA PRO A 85 3.22 14.56 5.49
C PRO A 85 2.94 16.07 5.57
N ALA A 86 3.92 16.92 5.26
CA ALA A 86 3.77 18.38 5.34
C ALA A 86 2.80 18.93 4.28
N ASN A 87 2.63 18.20 3.18
CA ASN A 87 1.79 18.59 2.05
C ASN A 87 0.43 17.85 2.02
N SER A 88 0.03 17.19 3.11
CA SER A 88 -1.26 16.53 3.24
C SER A 88 -2.01 17.01 4.48
N SER A 89 -3.19 17.62 4.31
CA SER A 89 -4.00 18.15 5.42
C SER A 89 -4.61 17.08 6.33
N THR A 90 -4.61 15.82 5.88
CA THR A 90 -5.10 14.65 6.63
C THR A 90 -3.97 13.80 7.21
N SER A 91 -2.71 14.24 7.11
CA SER A 91 -1.59 13.54 7.75
C SER A 91 -1.59 13.79 9.26
N SER A 92 -1.20 12.77 10.02
CA SER A 92 -0.96 12.90 11.45
C SER A 92 0.11 11.90 11.88
N VAL A 93 0.96 12.31 12.83
CA VAL A 93 2.00 11.46 13.39
C VAL A 93 1.42 10.66 14.55
N ILE A 94 1.71 9.37 14.61
CA ILE A 94 1.26 8.50 15.69
C ILE A 94 2.21 8.66 16.88
N PRO A 95 1.74 9.09 18.07
CA PRO A 95 2.59 9.22 19.25
C PRO A 95 2.86 7.86 19.91
N CYS A 96 3.91 7.76 20.72
CA CYS A 96 4.24 6.52 21.44
C CYS A 96 3.18 6.07 22.45
N SER A 97 2.27 6.96 22.87
CA SER A 97 1.15 6.61 23.75
C SER A 97 0.04 5.83 23.04
N HIS A 98 0.09 5.69 21.72
CA HIS A 98 -0.88 4.92 20.97
C HIS A 98 -0.76 3.42 21.30
N HIS A 99 -1.89 2.76 21.54
CA HIS A 99 -1.95 1.37 22.02
C HIS A 99 -1.23 0.34 21.11
N ASN A 100 -1.18 0.61 19.81
CA ASN A 100 -0.49 -0.25 18.82
C ASN A 100 0.96 0.14 18.58
N CYS A 101 1.55 1.03 19.37
CA CYS A 101 2.94 1.42 19.18
C CYS A 101 3.90 0.43 19.85
N ALA A 102 4.68 -0.28 19.04
CA ALA A 102 5.69 -1.23 19.53
C ALA A 102 7.04 -0.55 19.80
N ILE A 103 7.47 0.36 18.92
CA ILE A 103 8.80 1.00 18.99
C ILE A 103 8.62 2.51 19.09
N CYS A 104 9.19 3.11 20.15
CA CYS A 104 9.15 4.54 20.37
C CYS A 104 10.47 5.20 19.96
N SER A 105 10.39 6.23 19.11
CA SER A 105 11.55 7.04 18.75
C SER A 105 11.88 8.10 19.83
N THR A 106 13.09 8.67 19.76
CA THR A 106 13.53 9.77 20.65
C THR A 106 12.66 11.02 20.56
N ASN A 107 11.95 11.21 19.43
CA ASN A 107 11.06 12.35 19.20
C ASN A 107 9.61 12.08 19.66
N ASN A 108 9.36 11.01 20.42
CA ASN A 108 8.04 10.56 20.89
C ASN A 108 7.06 10.17 19.75
N ASN A 109 7.61 9.80 18.59
CA ASN A 109 6.84 9.27 17.47
C ASN A 109 6.94 7.75 17.44
N CYS A 110 5.85 7.09 17.06
CA CYS A 110 5.86 5.67 16.82
C CYS A 110 6.68 5.32 15.58
N SER A 111 7.65 4.44 15.76
CA SER A 111 8.52 3.94 14.69
C SER A 111 8.06 2.54 14.28
N PHE A 112 8.31 2.21 13.02
CA PHE A 112 8.13 0.88 12.47
C PHE A 112 9.47 0.41 11.93
N ASP A 113 9.76 -0.87 12.14
CA ASP A 113 11.01 -1.50 11.73
C ASP A 113 10.71 -2.96 11.38
N ILE A 114 10.51 -3.21 10.09
CA ILE A 114 10.07 -4.50 9.56
C ILE A 114 11.15 -5.02 8.62
N GLU A 115 11.55 -6.27 8.81
CA GLU A 115 12.47 -6.99 7.94
C GLU A 115 11.68 -8.07 7.18
N TYR A 116 11.87 -8.09 5.87
CA TYR A 116 11.22 -9.02 4.96
C TYR A 116 12.16 -10.20 4.64
N GLU A 117 11.60 -11.31 4.16
CA GLU A 117 12.36 -12.53 3.85
C GLU A 117 13.43 -12.31 2.76
N ASP A 118 13.20 -11.36 1.87
CA ASP A 118 14.15 -10.95 0.82
C ASP A 118 15.30 -10.06 1.35
N GLY A 119 15.32 -9.78 2.66
CA GLY A 119 16.29 -8.92 3.33
C GLY A 119 15.97 -7.43 3.21
N GLY A 120 14.85 -7.07 2.59
CA GLY A 120 14.33 -5.70 2.60
C GLY A 120 13.98 -5.25 4.02
N ARG A 121 14.13 -3.95 4.30
CA ARG A 121 13.81 -3.38 5.60
C ARG A 121 13.18 -1.99 5.45
N THR A 122 12.22 -1.66 6.32
CA THR A 122 11.64 -0.32 6.43
C THR A 122 12.37 0.55 7.44
#